data_AF-A0ABD6ENV1-F1
#
_entry.id   AF-A0ABD6ENV1-F1
#
_cell.length_a   1.000
_cell.length_b   1.000
_cell.length_c   1.000
_cell.angle_alpha   90.00
_cell.angle_beta   90.00
_cell.angle_gamma   90.00
#
_symmetry.space_group_name_H-M   'P 1'
#
loop_
_entity.id
_entity.type
_entity.pdbx_description
1 polymer ?
#
loop_
_entity_poly.entity_id
_entity_poly.type
_entity_poly.pdbx_seq_one_letter_code
_entity_poly.pdbx_strand_id
1 'polypeptide(L)'
;MGLPMFLMKKFPNVMPPQRRIRALLGICIVILFAVIHFIFVFREQTGRDSHVYSGRKHSSLRTKNIKNETKKKTFIIWTGVFGEKKMDVLIDCPLKDQCRQVYDRNLVSTVDAVLIHLPDINASDVPAKKYMGQKYVLFMMEVPTNLRYHIQRFPGTVFLYT
;
A
#
# COMPACT_ATOMS: atom_id res chain seq x y z
N MET A 1 65.53 10.23 -60.62
CA MET A 1 64.91 10.51 -59.31
C MET A 1 63.44 10.84 -59.56
N GLY A 2 62.51 10.01 -59.09
CA GLY A 2 61.06 10.25 -59.20
C GLY A 2 60.34 9.35 -58.19
N LEU A 3 59.71 9.95 -57.19
CA LEU A 3 58.98 9.28 -56.11
C LEU A 3 57.69 8.59 -56.64
N PRO A 4 57.26 7.45 -56.06
CA PRO A 4 55.95 6.89 -56.34
C PRO A 4 54.88 7.58 -55.47
N MET A 5 53.87 8.12 -56.15
CA MET A 5 52.69 8.73 -55.55
C MET A 5 51.74 7.63 -55.03
N PHE A 6 51.65 7.49 -53.70
CA PHE A 6 50.66 6.65 -53.02
C PHE A 6 49.25 7.23 -53.26
N LEU A 7 48.46 6.57 -54.11
CA LEU A 7 47.05 6.87 -54.28
C LEU A 7 46.21 6.04 -53.30
N MET A 8 45.55 6.77 -52.40
CA MET A 8 44.70 6.27 -51.31
C MET A 8 43.58 5.35 -51.82
N LYS A 9 43.48 4.15 -51.24
CA LYS A 9 42.28 3.31 -51.33
C LYS A 9 41.14 3.97 -50.53
N LYS A 10 40.15 4.51 -51.24
CA LYS A 10 38.87 4.96 -50.69
C LYS A 10 37.99 3.72 -50.46
N PHE A 11 37.71 3.36 -49.21
CA PHE A 11 36.73 2.32 -48.87
C PHE A 11 35.32 2.94 -48.82
N PRO A 12 34.37 2.54 -49.68
CA PRO A 12 32.97 2.86 -49.46
C PRO A 12 32.37 1.83 -48.49
N ASN A 13 32.24 2.21 -47.21
CA ASN A 13 31.41 1.49 -46.23
C ASN A 13 29.92 1.76 -46.46
N VAL A 14 29.42 1.51 -47.67
CA VAL A 14 27.98 1.54 -47.95
C VAL A 14 27.49 0.11 -47.93
N MET A 15 27.03 -0.35 -46.76
CA MET A 15 26.40 -1.66 -46.64
C MET A 15 25.23 -1.76 -47.63
N PRO A 16 25.13 -2.87 -48.39
CA PRO A 16 24.11 -3.05 -49.42
C PRO A 16 22.70 -3.00 -48.79
N PRO A 17 21.70 -2.45 -49.50
CA PRO A 17 20.35 -2.19 -48.98
C PRO A 17 19.68 -3.45 -48.39
N GLN A 18 19.96 -4.61 -48.96
CA GLN A 18 19.50 -5.92 -48.47
C GLN A 18 19.95 -6.24 -47.03
N ARG A 19 21.15 -5.79 -46.62
CA ARG A 19 21.67 -5.99 -45.25
C ARG A 19 21.05 -5.02 -44.25
N ARG A 20 20.67 -3.82 -44.69
CA ARG A 20 19.98 -2.82 -43.85
C ARG A 20 18.57 -3.28 -43.48
N ILE A 21 17.83 -3.83 -44.45
CA ILE A 21 16.49 -4.36 -44.22
C ILE A 21 16.53 -5.53 -43.23
N ARG A 22 17.49 -6.45 -43.37
CA ARG A 22 17.67 -7.57 -42.43
C ARG A 22 18.04 -7.10 -41.01
N ALA A 23 18.86 -6.07 -40.87
CA ALA A 23 19.22 -5.50 -39.57
C ALA A 23 18.00 -4.83 -38.89
N LEU A 24 17.20 -4.07 -39.65
CA LEU A 24 15.98 -3.44 -39.14
C LEU A 24 14.94 -4.48 -38.70
N LEU A 25 14.74 -5.54 -39.49
CA LEU A 25 13.86 -6.64 -39.11
C LEU A 25 14.32 -7.33 -37.82
N GLY A 26 15.62 -7.55 -37.65
CA GLY A 26 16.18 -8.10 -36.41
C GLY A 26 15.91 -7.22 -35.19
N ILE A 27 16.10 -5.91 -35.32
CA ILE A 27 15.83 -4.95 -34.23
C ILE A 27 14.34 -4.94 -33.86
N CYS A 28 13.44 -4.92 -34.85
CA CYS A 28 12.00 -4.98 -34.61
C CYS A 28 11.58 -6.23 -33.84
N ILE A 29 12.16 -7.40 -34.17
CA ILE A 29 11.88 -8.65 -33.48
C ILE A 29 12.31 -8.58 -32.01
N VAL A 30 13.51 -8.07 -31.72
CA VAL A 30 14.01 -7.93 -30.34
C VAL A 30 13.11 -7.01 -29.50
N ILE A 31 12.66 -5.90 -30.08
CA ILE A 31 11.74 -4.97 -29.39
C ILE A 31 10.40 -5.66 -29.09
N LEU A 32 9.84 -6.40 -30.05
CA LEU A 32 8.59 -7.13 -29.84
C LEU A 32 8.69 -8.15 -28.71
N PHE A 33 9.78 -8.93 -28.65
CA PHE A 33 10.02 -9.86 -27.54
C PHE A 33 10.14 -9.13 -26.20
N ALA A 34 10.87 -8.02 -26.14
CA ALA A 34 11.01 -7.22 -24.92
C ALA A 34 9.65 -6.68 -24.42
N VAL A 35 8.80 -6.20 -25.33
CA VAL A 35 7.44 -5.72 -25.00
C VAL A 35 6.56 -6.87 -24.50
N ILE A 36 6.60 -8.04 -25.13
CA ILE A 36 5.82 -9.21 -24.70
C ILE A 36 6.27 -9.67 -23.31
N HIS A 37 7.58 -9.75 -23.06
CA HIS A 37 8.11 -10.09 -21.74
C HIS A 37 7.71 -9.07 -20.68
N PHE A 38 7.76 -7.77 -21.01
CA PHE A 38 7.32 -6.71 -20.12
C PHE A 38 5.83 -6.85 -19.78
N ILE A 39 4.97 -7.08 -20.77
CA ILE A 39 3.53 -7.31 -20.56
C ILE A 39 3.30 -8.56 -19.70
N PHE A 40 4.01 -9.66 -19.95
CA PHE A 40 3.85 -10.91 -19.19
C PHE A 40 4.25 -10.73 -17.72
N VAL A 41 5.40 -10.11 -17.45
CA VAL A 41 5.86 -9.80 -16.09
C VAL A 41 4.87 -8.86 -15.37
N PHE A 42 4.37 -7.82 -16.04
CA PHE A 42 3.37 -6.93 -15.47
C PHE A 42 2.02 -7.61 -15.20
N ARG A 43 1.58 -8.52 -16.07
CA ARG A 43 0.38 -9.33 -15.84
C ARG A 43 0.55 -10.29 -14.68
N GLU A 44 1.74 -10.85 -14.49
CA GLU A 44 2.00 -11.76 -13.38
C GLU A 44 2.04 -11.01 -12.04
N GLN A 45 2.60 -9.79 -12.01
CA GLN A 45 2.59 -8.92 -10.82
C GLN A 45 1.15 -8.52 -10.43
N THR A 46 0.28 -8.27 -11.40
CA THR A 46 -1.13 -7.91 -11.17
C THR A 46 -2.04 -9.12 -10.89
N GLY A 47 -1.62 -10.33 -11.27
CA GLY A 47 -2.35 -11.58 -11.03
C GLY A 47 -2.08 -12.22 -9.67
N ARG A 48 -0.96 -11.91 -9.01
CA ARG A 48 -0.62 -12.45 -7.67
C ARG A 48 -1.28 -11.73 -6.49
N ASP A 49 -1.96 -10.60 -6.71
CA ASP A 49 -2.70 -9.88 -5.66
C ASP A 49 -4.15 -10.36 -5.48
N SER A 50 -4.57 -11.44 -6.15
CA SER A 50 -5.95 -11.93 -6.10
C SER A 50 -6.19 -13.15 -5.20
N HIS A 51 -5.18 -13.64 -4.48
CA HIS A 51 -5.37 -14.73 -3.53
C HIS A 51 -5.25 -14.26 -2.09
N VAL A 52 -6.33 -14.50 -1.33
CA VAL A 52 -6.56 -14.17 0.09
C VAL A 52 -7.23 -12.81 0.33
N TYR A 53 -8.56 -12.80 0.22
CA TYR A 53 -9.43 -12.30 1.30
C TYR A 53 -10.77 -13.05 1.25
N SER A 54 -10.86 -14.14 2.01
CA SER A 54 -12.15 -14.65 2.47
C SER A 54 -12.67 -13.71 3.58
N GLY A 55 -13.08 -12.52 3.16
CA GLY A 55 -13.78 -11.56 4.01
C GLY A 55 -15.22 -12.01 4.17
N ARG A 56 -15.50 -12.70 5.27
CA ARG A 56 -16.85 -13.01 5.74
C ARG A 56 -17.67 -11.71 5.69
N LYS A 57 -18.61 -11.59 4.74
CA LYS A 57 -19.55 -10.47 4.63
C LYS A 57 -20.32 -10.33 5.95
N HIS A 58 -19.89 -9.43 6.83
CA HIS A 58 -20.71 -9.03 7.96
C HIS A 58 -21.28 -7.65 7.70
N SER A 59 -22.56 -7.68 7.37
CA SER A 59 -23.58 -6.67 7.68
C SER A 59 -23.42 -5.29 7.04
N SER A 60 -24.25 -5.09 6.03
CA SER A 60 -24.88 -3.82 5.67
C SER A 60 -24.93 -2.81 6.82
N LEU A 61 -24.48 -1.59 6.52
CA LEU A 61 -24.89 -0.35 7.16
C LEU A 61 -26.42 -0.35 7.37
N ARG A 62 -26.86 -0.88 8.52
CA ARG A 62 -28.20 -0.63 9.02
C ARG A 62 -28.06 0.56 9.94
N THR A 63 -28.16 1.74 9.35
CA THR A 63 -28.47 2.99 10.05
C THR A 63 -29.85 2.83 10.68
N LYS A 64 -29.93 2.07 11.78
CA LYS A 64 -31.03 2.17 12.70
C LYS A 64 -30.75 3.43 13.50
N ASN A 65 -31.58 4.45 13.28
CA ASN A 65 -31.83 5.55 14.21
C ASN A 65 -32.28 4.95 15.56
N ILE A 66 -31.34 4.40 16.33
CA ILE A 66 -31.57 4.12 17.73
C ILE A 66 -31.07 5.37 18.43
N LYS A 67 -32.00 6.18 18.95
CA LYS A 67 -31.75 7.06 20.08
C LYS A 67 -31.38 6.19 21.29
N ASN A 68 -30.25 5.51 21.21
CA ASN A 68 -29.54 5.03 22.38
C ASN A 68 -28.53 6.11 22.66
N GLU A 69 -28.43 6.55 23.90
CA GLU A 69 -27.21 7.16 24.40
C GLU A 69 -26.09 6.11 24.25
N THR A 70 -25.55 5.97 23.05
CA THR A 70 -24.54 4.98 22.74
C THR A 70 -23.29 5.42 23.45
N LYS A 71 -23.02 4.80 24.61
CA LYS A 71 -21.77 4.95 25.36
C LYS A 71 -20.61 4.97 24.36
N LYS A 72 -19.87 6.08 24.32
CA LYS A 72 -18.74 6.26 23.40
C LYS A 72 -17.78 5.09 23.55
N LYS A 73 -17.43 4.47 22.42
CA LYS A 73 -16.47 3.38 22.40
C LYS A 73 -15.10 3.91 22.78
N THR A 74 -14.51 3.38 23.84
CA THR A 74 -13.22 3.85 24.34
C THR A 74 -12.13 2.92 23.85
N PHE A 75 -11.07 3.47 23.27
CA PHE A 75 -9.87 2.72 22.93
C PHE A 75 -8.63 3.42 23.46
N ILE A 76 -7.61 2.62 23.75
CA ILE A 76 -6.30 3.12 24.15
C ILE A 76 -5.32 2.96 22.99
N ILE A 77 -4.46 3.94 22.77
CA ILE A 77 -3.26 3.74 21.96
C ILE A 77 -2.14 3.28 22.90
N TRP A 78 -1.72 2.04 22.74
CA TRP A 78 -0.75 1.41 23.63
C TRP A 78 0.67 1.88 23.35
N THR A 79 1.06 1.92 22.09
CA THR A 79 2.37 2.37 21.61
C THR A 79 2.31 3.84 21.19
N GLY A 80 3.47 4.48 21.03
CA GLY A 80 3.52 5.72 20.26
C GLY A 80 3.11 5.46 18.80
N VAL A 81 2.87 6.55 18.08
CA VAL A 81 2.67 6.52 16.63
C VAL A 81 3.71 7.45 16.02
N PHE A 82 4.63 6.92 15.23
CA PHE A 82 5.75 7.66 14.64
C PHE A 82 6.62 8.36 15.68
N GLY A 83 6.87 7.70 16.82
CA GLY A 83 7.60 8.28 17.95
C GLY A 83 6.80 9.28 18.80
N GLU A 84 5.60 9.69 18.38
CA GLU A 84 4.73 10.57 19.17
C GLU A 84 3.94 9.78 20.20
N LYS A 85 4.06 10.18 21.47
CA LYS A 85 3.34 9.51 22.59
C LYS A 85 1.85 9.82 22.60
N LYS A 86 1.44 10.93 21.98
CA LYS A 86 0.06 11.43 21.97
C LYS A 86 -0.33 11.92 20.58
N MET A 87 -0.67 11.00 19.69
CA MET A 87 -1.21 11.31 18.36
C MET A 87 -2.72 11.11 18.32
N ASP A 88 -3.49 12.13 17.93
CA ASP A 88 -4.92 12.00 17.68
C ASP A 88 -5.18 11.26 16.36
N VAL A 89 -5.53 9.97 16.47
CA VAL A 89 -5.81 9.14 15.28
C VAL A 89 -7.24 9.32 14.76
N LEU A 90 -8.06 10.14 15.43
CA LEU A 90 -9.45 10.39 15.06
C LEU A 90 -9.63 11.68 14.24
N ILE A 91 -8.57 12.42 13.94
CA ILE A 91 -8.65 13.75 13.31
C ILE A 91 -9.48 13.75 12.01
N ASP A 92 -9.27 12.72 11.17
CA ASP A 92 -9.97 12.52 9.89
C ASP A 92 -11.06 11.44 9.96
N CYS A 93 -11.48 11.03 11.17
CA CYS A 93 -12.47 9.99 11.35
C CYS A 93 -13.90 10.57 11.35
N PRO A 94 -14.80 10.14 10.44
CA PRO A 94 -16.18 10.60 10.40
C PRO A 94 -17.01 10.14 11.62
N LEU A 95 -16.48 9.19 12.40
CA LEU A 95 -17.12 8.65 13.61
C LEU A 95 -16.44 9.13 14.90
N LYS A 96 -15.60 10.18 14.85
CA LYS A 96 -14.84 10.67 16.00
C LYS A 96 -15.70 10.94 17.23
N ASP A 97 -16.91 11.47 17.03
CA ASP A 97 -17.81 11.83 18.14
C ASP A 97 -18.38 10.61 18.89
N GLN A 98 -18.37 9.43 18.25
CA GLN A 98 -18.82 8.16 18.82
C GLN A 98 -17.70 7.39 19.55
N CYS A 99 -16.46 7.88 19.43
CA CYS A 99 -15.27 7.24 19.96
C CYS A 99 -14.61 8.12 21.03
N ARG A 100 -13.86 7.50 21.93
CA ARG A 100 -13.02 8.18 22.92
C ARG A 100 -11.64 7.56 22.93
N GLN A 101 -10.65 8.34 22.54
CA GLN A 101 -9.25 7.96 22.61
C GLN A 101 -8.69 8.26 24.01
N VAL A 102 -7.94 7.33 24.58
CA VAL A 102 -7.17 7.52 25.81
C VAL A 102 -5.73 7.06 25.62
N TYR A 103 -4.83 7.53 26.49
CA TYR A 103 -3.42 7.16 26.50
C TYR A 103 -2.96 6.60 27.85
N ASP A 104 -3.81 6.69 28.87
CA ASP A 104 -3.49 6.19 30.20
C ASP A 104 -3.62 4.66 30.22
N ARG A 105 -2.49 3.97 30.31
CA ARG A 105 -2.40 2.50 30.35
C ARG A 105 -3.07 1.89 31.58
N ASN A 106 -3.28 2.66 32.64
CA ASN A 106 -4.05 2.20 33.81
C ASN A 106 -5.51 1.89 33.46
N LEU A 107 -6.02 2.47 32.37
CA LEU A 107 -7.40 2.24 31.91
C LEU A 107 -7.54 0.99 31.02
N VAL A 108 -6.47 0.25 30.75
CA VAL A 108 -6.49 -0.91 29.83
C VAL A 108 -7.55 -1.96 30.20
N SER A 109 -7.92 -2.09 31.48
CA SER A 109 -8.98 -3.02 31.91
C SER A 109 -10.40 -2.57 31.54
N THR A 110 -10.58 -1.29 31.21
CA THR A 110 -11.89 -0.64 31.02
C THR A 110 -12.17 -0.24 29.58
N VAL A 111 -11.17 -0.30 28.69
CA VAL A 111 -11.31 0.08 27.29
C VAL A 111 -11.88 -1.05 26.44
N ASP A 112 -12.69 -0.69 25.44
CA ASP A 112 -13.26 -1.62 24.46
C ASP A 112 -12.18 -2.16 23.50
N ALA A 113 -11.14 -1.38 23.21
CA ALA A 113 -10.06 -1.78 22.32
C ALA A 113 -8.68 -1.23 22.72
N VAL A 114 -7.65 -1.98 22.34
CA VAL A 114 -6.24 -1.61 22.43
C VAL A 114 -5.70 -1.51 21.01
N LEU A 115 -5.20 -0.33 20.66
CA LEU A 115 -4.62 0.00 19.38
C LEU A 115 -3.10 -0.01 19.52
N ILE A 116 -2.41 -0.75 18.65
CA ILE A 116 -0.97 -0.95 18.68
C ILE A 116 -0.42 -0.62 17.29
N HIS A 117 0.45 0.38 17.24
CA HIS A 117 1.20 0.71 16.04
C HIS A 117 2.36 -0.27 15.92
N LEU A 118 2.30 -1.14 14.91
CA LEU A 118 3.28 -2.22 14.74
C LEU A 118 4.72 -1.72 14.64
N PRO A 119 5.04 -0.66 13.87
CA PRO A 119 6.40 -0.16 13.77
C PRO A 119 6.99 0.31 15.11
N ASP A 120 6.14 0.77 16.04
CA ASP A 120 6.55 1.27 17.36
C ASP A 120 6.36 0.23 18.48
N ILE A 121 6.05 -1.03 18.14
CA ILE A 121 5.86 -2.08 19.15
C ILE A 121 7.19 -2.52 19.74
N ASN A 122 7.23 -2.66 21.06
CA ASN A 122 8.32 -3.32 21.76
C ASN A 122 7.80 -4.62 22.39
N ALA A 123 8.47 -5.73 22.12
CA ALA A 123 8.09 -7.06 22.62
C ALA A 123 8.07 -7.14 24.16
N SER A 124 8.87 -6.31 24.85
CA SER A 124 8.84 -6.22 26.32
C SER A 124 7.74 -5.31 26.86
N ASP A 125 7.06 -4.56 26.00
CA ASP A 125 6.06 -3.55 26.36
C ASP A 125 4.72 -3.82 25.66
N VAL A 126 4.13 -4.98 25.97
CA VAL A 126 2.79 -5.37 25.50
C VAL A 126 1.83 -5.57 26.67
N PRO A 127 0.51 -5.42 26.49
CA PRO A 127 -0.44 -5.64 27.57
C PRO A 127 -0.32 -7.05 28.13
N ALA A 128 0.00 -7.16 29.42
CA ALA A 128 0.20 -8.45 30.08
C ALA A 128 -1.08 -9.30 30.16
N LYS A 129 -2.25 -8.67 30.09
CA LYS A 129 -3.56 -9.32 30.22
C LYS A 129 -4.50 -8.88 29.11
N LYS A 130 -5.19 -9.86 28.54
CA LYS A 130 -6.29 -9.64 27.60
C LYS A 130 -7.62 -9.77 28.34
N TYR A 131 -8.44 -8.73 28.26
CA TYR A 131 -9.76 -8.72 28.90
C TYR A 131 -10.84 -9.30 27.97
N MET A 132 -11.86 -9.93 28.55
CA MET A 132 -12.97 -10.50 27.78
C MET A 132 -13.74 -9.39 27.06
N GLY A 133 -13.97 -9.55 25.75
CA GLY A 133 -14.65 -8.54 24.92
C GLY A 133 -13.75 -7.42 24.38
N GLN A 134 -12.54 -7.25 24.94
CA GLN A 134 -11.56 -6.28 24.46
C GLN A 134 -10.99 -6.70 23.11
N LYS A 135 -10.91 -5.75 22.17
CA LYS A 135 -10.33 -5.96 20.84
C LYS A 135 -8.90 -5.43 20.77
N TYR A 136 -8.03 -6.16 20.09
CA TYR A 136 -6.67 -5.72 19.81
C TYR A 136 -6.61 -5.41 18.33
N VAL A 137 -6.22 -4.18 18.01
CA VAL A 137 -6.09 -3.69 16.64
C VAL A 137 -4.63 -3.36 16.43
N LEU A 138 -4.03 -4.11 15.53
CA LEU A 138 -2.67 -3.95 15.05
C LEU A 138 -2.77 -3.12 13.77
N PHE A 139 -1.98 -2.05 13.65
CA PHE A 139 -1.95 -1.25 12.43
C PHE A 139 -0.51 -0.89 12.05
N MET A 140 -0.19 -1.01 10.76
CA MET A 140 1.17 -0.90 10.26
C MET A 140 1.52 0.44 9.58
N MET A 141 0.55 1.18 9.02
CA MET A 141 0.84 2.43 8.30
C MET A 141 -0.33 3.41 8.24
N GLU A 142 0.03 4.69 8.02
CA GLU A 142 -0.86 5.75 7.57
C GLU A 142 -1.56 5.41 6.26
N VAL A 143 -2.75 5.97 6.11
CA VAL A 143 -3.51 6.01 4.87
C VAL A 143 -2.60 6.54 3.74
N PRO A 144 -2.46 5.84 2.59
CA PRO A 144 -1.63 6.33 1.50
C PRO A 144 -2.07 7.74 1.10
N THR A 145 -1.11 8.64 0.84
CA THR A 145 -1.35 10.08 0.58
C THR A 145 -2.34 10.35 -0.57
N ASN A 146 -2.55 9.36 -1.44
CA ASN A 146 -3.48 9.39 -2.57
C ASN A 146 -4.93 9.03 -2.21
N LEU A 147 -5.25 8.71 -0.94
CA LEU A 147 -6.59 8.22 -0.58
C LEU A 147 -7.68 9.30 -0.67
N ARG A 148 -7.33 10.60 -0.62
CA ARG A 148 -8.32 11.70 -0.81
C ARG A 148 -9.11 11.55 -2.12
N TYR A 149 -8.51 11.02 -3.18
CA TYR A 149 -9.16 10.82 -4.47
C TYR A 149 -9.99 9.52 -4.54
N HIS A 150 -9.71 8.53 -3.69
CA HIS A 150 -10.37 7.22 -3.72
C HIS A 150 -11.56 7.09 -2.76
N ILE A 151 -11.62 7.87 -1.67
CA ILE A 151 -12.71 7.81 -0.69
C ILE A 151 -14.06 8.26 -1.28
N GLN A 152 -14.06 9.20 -2.25
CA GLN A 152 -15.30 9.66 -2.89
C GLN A 152 -15.95 8.61 -3.81
N ARG A 153 -15.20 7.57 -4.20
CA ARG A 153 -15.67 6.55 -5.16
C ARG A 153 -16.33 5.34 -4.49
N PHE A 154 -16.23 5.20 -3.16
CA PHE A 154 -16.77 4.05 -2.42
C PHE A 154 -17.43 4.46 -1.08
N PRO A 155 -18.64 5.06 -1.11
CA PRO A 155 -19.39 5.36 0.09
C PRO A 155 -19.74 4.04 0.82
N GLY A 156 -19.16 3.85 2.01
CA GLY A 156 -19.43 2.70 2.88
C GLY A 156 -18.25 1.76 3.15
N THR A 157 -17.05 2.06 2.66
CA THR A 157 -15.85 1.23 2.91
C THR A 157 -15.10 1.74 4.14
N VAL A 158 -15.16 0.98 5.24
CA VAL A 158 -14.28 1.17 6.41
C VAL A 158 -12.98 0.44 6.11
N PHE A 159 -11.91 1.19 5.85
CA PHE A 159 -10.59 0.61 5.72
C PHE A 159 -10.02 0.33 7.12
N LEU A 160 -10.01 -0.94 7.50
CA LEU A 160 -9.19 -1.47 8.59
C LEU A 160 -7.94 -2.06 7.93
N TYR A 161 -6.86 -1.28 7.91
CA TYR A 161 -5.55 -1.77 7.50
C TYR A 161 -4.96 -2.53 8.69
N THR A 162 -4.89 -3.87 8.57
CA THR A 162 -4.16 -4.76 9.48
C THR A 162 -2.67 -4.71 9.18
#